data_AF-A0AAD9D659-F1
#
_entry.id   AF-A0AAD9D659-F1
#
_cell.length_a   1.000
_cell.length_b   1.000
_cell.length_c   1.000
_cell.angle_alpha   90.00
_cell.angle_beta   90.00
_cell.angle_gamma   90.00
#
_symmetry.space_group_name_H-M   'P 1'
#
loop_
_entity.id
_entity.type
_entity.pdbx_description
1 polymer ?
#
loop_
_entity_poly.entity_id
_entity_poly.type
_entity_poly.pdbx_seq_one_letter_code
_entity_poly.pdbx_strand_id
1 'polypeptide(L)'
;MKTVAAIIALAGSAAAFAPAQNGKAATALNARADSPFVGELGAQAPLGFFDPLNVCEGFDQAQFDRLREVEIKHGRISMLAVTGYLTTAAGIRFPGAEDIPDGFAAWGALAKTQDGCNVLLQMTFFFGLAEIINRPAEWADVTPEFPGDYRNGALDFGWDNQTDEWKMRKRAIELNNGRAAQMGILGLMIHEINGVSVLPGNYLPGH
;
A
#
# COMPACT_ATOMS: atom_id res chain seq x y z
N MET A 1 47.76 -60.04 3.15
CA MET A 1 47.76 -58.67 2.58
C MET A 1 46.60 -58.39 1.62
N LYS A 2 46.02 -59.38 0.91
CA LYS A 2 44.90 -59.16 -0.03
C LYS A 2 43.52 -58.93 0.63
N THR A 3 43.32 -59.41 1.87
CA THR A 3 42.04 -59.31 2.59
C THR A 3 41.80 -57.94 3.25
N VAL A 4 42.86 -57.19 3.56
CA VAL A 4 42.76 -55.87 4.19
C VAL A 4 42.34 -54.78 3.19
N ALA A 5 42.73 -54.93 1.92
CA ALA A 5 42.38 -53.98 0.86
C ALA A 5 40.87 -53.96 0.54
N ALA A 6 40.17 -55.09 0.66
CA ALA A 6 38.75 -55.20 0.37
C ALA A 6 37.86 -54.47 1.40
N ILE A 7 38.28 -54.42 2.67
CA ILE A 7 37.51 -53.80 3.75
C ILE A 7 37.57 -52.26 3.66
N ILE A 8 38.71 -51.71 3.21
CA ILE A 8 38.89 -50.27 3.02
C ILE A 8 38.07 -49.76 1.82
N ALA A 9 37.92 -50.57 0.78
CA ALA A 9 37.11 -50.22 -0.40
C ALA A 9 35.60 -50.15 -0.10
N LEU A 10 35.09 -50.98 0.82
CA LEU A 10 33.68 -50.98 1.24
C LEU A 10 33.31 -49.81 2.17
N ALA A 11 34.27 -49.32 2.97
CA ALA A 11 34.04 -48.16 3.85
C ALA A 11 33.90 -46.84 3.06
N GLY A 12 34.55 -46.72 1.90
CA GLY A 12 34.45 -45.56 1.02
C GLY A 12 33.08 -45.39 0.35
N SER A 13 32.32 -46.47 0.17
CA SER A 13 31.03 -46.45 -0.53
C SER A 13 29.88 -45.90 0.31
N ALA A 14 29.98 -45.93 1.65
CA ALA A 14 28.90 -45.47 2.53
C ALA A 14 28.89 -43.94 2.72
N ALA A 15 30.05 -43.28 2.63
CA ALA A 15 30.16 -41.83 2.78
C ALA A 15 29.70 -41.05 1.53
N ALA A 16 29.64 -41.72 0.36
CA ALA A 16 29.27 -41.10 -0.91
C ALA A 16 27.75 -40.90 -1.11
N PHE A 17 26.91 -41.48 -0.24
CA PHE A 17 25.45 -41.39 -0.30
C PHE A 17 24.82 -40.65 0.89
N ALA A 18 25.61 -39.96 1.72
CA ALA A 18 25.05 -39.09 2.74
C ALA A 18 24.41 -37.87 2.07
N PRO A 19 23.13 -37.55 2.36
CA PRO A 19 22.50 -36.36 1.81
C PRO A 19 23.30 -35.14 2.26
N ALA A 20 23.87 -34.41 1.31
CA ALA A 20 24.50 -33.13 1.60
C ALA A 20 23.45 -32.25 2.28
N GLN A 21 23.69 -31.87 3.53
CA GLN A 21 22.91 -30.83 4.19
C GLN A 21 23.25 -29.52 3.47
N ASN A 22 22.55 -29.26 2.37
CA ASN A 22 22.48 -27.94 1.79
C ASN A 22 21.87 -27.07 2.88
N GLY A 23 22.72 -26.31 3.58
CA GLY A 23 22.26 -25.31 4.53
C GLY A 23 21.23 -24.46 3.80
N LYS A 24 19.98 -24.51 4.25
CA LYS A 24 18.96 -23.62 3.71
C LYS A 24 19.47 -22.21 3.99
N ALA A 25 19.92 -21.50 2.96
CA ALA A 25 20.14 -20.08 3.08
C ALA A 25 18.80 -19.50 3.54
N ALA A 26 18.74 -19.06 4.78
CA ALA A 26 17.58 -18.31 5.24
C ALA A 26 17.57 -17.02 4.44
N THR A 27 16.75 -16.95 3.39
CA THR A 27 16.38 -15.68 2.75
C THR A 27 15.40 -14.92 3.63
N ALA A 28 15.60 -14.96 4.96
CA ALA A 28 14.94 -14.06 5.85
C ALA A 28 15.48 -12.68 5.49
N LEU A 29 14.65 -11.91 4.80
CA LEU A 29 14.88 -10.49 4.63
C LEU A 29 14.83 -9.91 6.04
N ASN A 30 16.00 -9.81 6.68
CA ASN A 30 16.07 -9.29 8.03
C ASN A 30 15.55 -7.86 7.98
N ALA A 31 14.43 -7.62 8.67
CA ALA A 31 14.06 -6.29 9.09
C ALA A 31 15.31 -5.65 9.69
N ARG A 32 15.73 -4.47 9.22
CA ARG A 32 16.95 -3.85 9.74
C ARG A 32 16.68 -3.42 11.18
N ALA A 33 17.10 -4.26 12.13
CA ALA A 33 16.90 -4.05 13.57
C ALA A 33 17.75 -2.90 14.13
N ASP A 34 18.69 -2.42 13.32
CA ASP A 34 19.73 -1.46 13.60
C ASP A 34 19.44 -0.05 13.04
N SER A 35 18.27 0.20 12.44
CA SER A 35 17.85 1.55 12.06
C SER A 35 17.21 2.29 13.25
N PRO A 36 17.36 3.63 13.35
CA PRO A 36 16.72 4.42 14.41
C PRO A 36 15.18 4.42 14.31
N PHE A 37 14.63 3.98 13.17
CA PHE A 37 13.19 4.03 12.86
C PHE A 37 12.46 2.70 13.10
N VAL A 38 13.08 1.73 13.78
CA VAL A 38 12.47 0.41 14.05
C VAL A 38 11.23 0.48 14.94
N GLY A 39 11.15 1.48 15.83
CA GLY A 39 10.00 1.73 16.70
C GLY A 39 8.92 2.64 16.10
N GLU A 40 9.14 3.14 14.89
CA GLU A 40 8.23 4.09 14.26
C GLU A 40 6.96 3.40 13.73
N LEU A 41 5.90 4.20 13.59
CA LEU A 41 4.62 3.74 13.04
C LEU A 41 4.85 2.97 11.72
N GLY A 42 4.23 1.81 11.54
CA GLY A 42 4.33 1.03 10.29
C GLY A 42 5.41 -0.05 10.24
N ALA A 43 6.37 -0.07 11.18
CA ALA A 43 7.19 -1.25 11.41
C ALA A 43 6.37 -2.28 12.19
N GLN A 44 5.87 -3.31 11.50
CA GLN A 44 4.99 -4.31 12.09
C GLN A 44 5.37 -5.72 11.63
N ALA A 45 5.09 -6.72 12.46
CA ALA A 45 5.23 -8.12 12.07
C ALA A 45 4.34 -8.41 10.84
N PRO A 46 4.79 -9.24 9.88
CA PRO A 46 5.95 -10.13 9.94
C PRO A 46 7.29 -9.53 9.48
N LEU A 47 7.29 -8.35 8.84
CA LEU A 47 8.48 -7.80 8.17
C LEU A 47 9.27 -6.78 9.02
N GLY A 48 8.70 -6.26 10.11
CA GLY A 48 9.35 -5.23 10.92
C GLY A 48 9.66 -3.96 10.11
N PHE A 49 10.81 -3.34 10.36
CA PHE A 49 11.31 -2.23 9.55
C PHE A 49 11.83 -2.75 8.19
N PHE A 50 11.07 -2.48 7.14
CA PHE A 50 11.33 -2.95 5.78
C PHE A 50 11.88 -1.81 4.91
N ASP A 51 13.20 -1.78 4.71
CA ASP A 51 13.89 -0.89 3.78
C ASP A 51 14.99 -1.65 3.02
N PRO A 52 14.64 -2.38 1.94
CA PRO A 52 15.61 -3.17 1.18
C PRO A 52 16.52 -2.33 0.28
N LEU A 53 16.10 -1.10 -0.06
CA LEU A 53 16.85 -0.18 -0.94
C LEU A 53 17.68 0.85 -0.17
N ASN A 54 17.63 0.80 1.16
CA ASN A 54 18.34 1.69 2.07
C ASN A 54 18.02 3.17 1.81
N VAL A 55 16.76 3.46 1.52
CA VAL A 55 16.29 4.82 1.20
C VAL A 55 16.37 5.71 2.44
N CYS A 56 16.23 5.14 3.63
CA CYS A 56 16.23 5.90 4.89
C CYS A 56 17.65 6.11 5.47
N GLU A 57 18.71 5.75 4.75
CA GLU A 57 20.08 5.95 5.22
C GLU A 57 20.46 7.43 5.25
N GLY A 58 20.87 7.93 6.42
CA GLY A 58 21.28 9.33 6.59
C GLY A 58 20.14 10.35 6.57
N PHE A 59 18.89 9.88 6.63
CA PHE A 59 17.72 10.77 6.70
C PHE A 59 17.56 11.36 8.10
N ASP A 60 17.22 12.64 8.15
CA ASP A 60 16.70 13.29 9.35
C ASP A 60 15.24 12.88 9.63
N GLN A 61 14.78 13.04 10.88
CA GLN A 61 13.42 12.73 11.30
C GLN A 61 12.37 13.44 10.41
N ALA A 62 12.62 14.70 10.05
CA ALA A 62 11.72 15.46 9.18
C ALA A 62 11.58 14.85 7.77
N GLN A 63 12.64 14.25 7.24
CA GLN A 63 12.61 13.59 5.93
C GLN A 63 11.84 12.27 6.01
N PHE A 64 11.99 11.53 7.11
CA PHE A 64 11.22 10.33 7.38
C PHE A 64 9.72 10.64 7.55
N ASP A 65 9.37 11.68 8.31
CA ASP A 65 7.99 12.13 8.49
C ASP A 65 7.34 12.55 7.17
N ARG A 66 8.11 13.18 6.28
CA ARG A 66 7.64 13.51 4.93
C ARG A 66 7.36 12.26 4.10
N LEU A 67 8.24 11.26 4.13
CA LEU A 67 7.99 9.98 3.45
C LEU A 67 6.75 9.29 4.00
N ARG A 68 6.55 9.33 5.33
CA ARG A 68 5.35 8.79 5.97
C ARG A 68 4.08 9.52 5.52
N GLU A 69 4.11 10.84 5.44
CA GLU A 69 2.99 11.63 4.94
C GLU A 69 2.62 11.24 3.51
N VAL A 70 3.64 11.08 2.65
CA VAL A 70 3.47 10.63 1.26
C VAL A 70 2.87 9.23 1.21
N GLU A 71 3.37 8.31 2.02
CA GLU A 71 2.86 6.93 2.12
C GLU A 71 1.38 6.91 2.53
N ILE A 72 1.01 7.68 3.56
CA ILE A 72 -0.37 7.80 4.04
C ILE A 72 -1.27 8.41 2.95
N LYS A 73 -0.83 9.47 2.27
CA LYS A 73 -1.62 10.10 1.19
C LYS A 73 -1.92 9.11 0.07
N HIS A 74 -0.91 8.38 -0.41
CA HIS A 74 -1.10 7.35 -1.43
C HIS A 74 -1.99 6.21 -0.92
N GLY A 75 -1.79 5.76 0.33
CA GLY A 75 -2.61 4.70 0.93
C GLY A 75 -4.09 5.07 1.01
N ARG A 76 -4.41 6.30 1.44
CA ARG A 76 -5.79 6.81 1.49
C ARG A 76 -6.43 6.90 0.11
N ILE A 77 -5.71 7.43 -0.87
CA ILE A 77 -6.18 7.51 -2.26
C ILE A 77 -6.47 6.10 -2.79
N SER A 78 -5.58 5.13 -2.55
CA SER A 78 -5.79 3.74 -2.98
C SER A 78 -6.95 3.06 -2.26
N MET A 79 -7.16 3.29 -0.96
CA MET A 79 -8.32 2.74 -0.23
C MET A 79 -9.65 3.24 -0.81
N LEU A 80 -9.73 4.53 -1.12
CA LEU A 80 -10.89 5.12 -1.77
C LEU A 80 -11.06 4.61 -3.21
N ALA A 81 -9.96 4.44 -3.94
CA ALA A 81 -9.99 3.92 -5.31
C ALA A 81 -10.49 2.47 -5.37
N VAL A 82 -10.02 1.58 -4.49
CA VAL A 82 -10.50 0.18 -4.42
C VAL A 82 -11.98 0.14 -4.08
N THR A 83 -12.41 0.90 -3.07
CA THR A 83 -13.83 0.93 -2.66
C THR A 83 -14.71 1.48 -3.77
N GLY A 84 -14.27 2.55 -4.44
CA GLY A 84 -14.97 3.14 -5.59
C GLY A 84 -15.09 2.15 -6.74
N TYR A 85 -13.99 1.51 -7.13
CA TYR A 85 -13.95 0.53 -8.21
C TYR A 85 -14.88 -0.67 -7.96
N LEU A 86 -14.87 -1.21 -6.73
CA LEU A 86 -15.76 -2.32 -6.36
C LEU A 86 -17.23 -1.89 -6.32
N THR A 87 -17.52 -0.67 -5.86
CA THR A 87 -18.88 -0.14 -5.79
C THR A 87 -19.47 0.06 -7.19
N THR A 88 -18.67 0.61 -8.11
CA THR A 88 -19.10 0.76 -9.50
C THR A 88 -19.29 -0.61 -10.16
N ALA A 89 -18.34 -1.53 -9.96
CA ALA A 89 -18.41 -2.87 -10.53
C ALA A 89 -19.60 -3.70 -9.99
N ALA A 90 -20.07 -3.40 -8.77
CA ALA A 90 -21.29 -3.98 -8.21
C ALA A 90 -22.58 -3.42 -8.83
N GLY A 91 -22.48 -2.45 -9.75
CA GLY A 91 -23.62 -1.79 -10.41
C GLY A 91 -24.31 -0.72 -9.55
N ILE A 92 -23.70 -0.30 -8.43
CA ILE A 92 -24.27 0.73 -7.57
C ILE A 92 -23.93 2.09 -8.17
N ARG A 93 -24.92 2.70 -8.84
CA ARG A 93 -24.78 4.00 -9.50
C ARG A 93 -25.68 5.05 -8.87
N PHE A 94 -25.24 6.30 -8.93
CA PHE A 94 -26.09 7.43 -8.56
C PHE A 94 -27.20 7.59 -9.60
N PRO A 95 -28.41 7.99 -9.17
CA PRO A 95 -29.51 8.25 -10.09
C PRO A 95 -29.08 9.35 -11.08
N GLY A 96 -29.13 9.05 -12.38
CA GLY A 96 -28.67 9.95 -13.45
C GLY A 96 -27.22 9.73 -13.93
N ALA A 97 -26.50 8.76 -13.36
CA ALA A 97 -25.14 8.38 -13.76
C ALA A 97 -25.03 6.92 -14.23
N GLU A 98 -26.16 6.33 -14.67
CA GLU A 98 -26.29 4.92 -15.04
C GLU A 98 -25.55 4.57 -16.35
N ASP A 99 -25.43 5.54 -17.26
CA ASP A 99 -24.80 5.35 -18.58
C ASP A 99 -23.25 5.42 -18.55
N ILE A 100 -22.64 5.67 -17.38
CA ILE A 100 -21.18 5.83 -17.27
C ILE A 100 -20.53 4.44 -17.13
N PRO A 101 -19.69 4.03 -18.09
CA PRO A 101 -19.02 2.74 -18.02
C PRO A 101 -18.06 2.64 -16.83
N ASP A 102 -17.77 1.43 -16.41
CA ASP A 102 -16.84 1.10 -15.33
C ASP A 102 -15.37 1.21 -15.77
N GLY A 103 -14.47 1.36 -14.79
CA GLY A 103 -13.02 1.32 -15.02
C GLY A 103 -12.47 2.53 -15.79
N PHE A 104 -11.40 2.31 -16.55
CA PHE A 104 -10.73 3.32 -17.37
C PHE A 104 -11.61 3.84 -18.50
N ALA A 105 -12.59 3.07 -18.96
CA ALA A 105 -13.56 3.51 -19.96
C ALA A 105 -14.39 4.72 -19.47
N ALA A 106 -14.59 4.84 -18.14
CA ALA A 106 -15.29 5.98 -17.53
C ALA A 106 -14.67 7.33 -17.90
N TRP A 107 -13.34 7.41 -17.92
CA TRP A 107 -12.62 8.65 -18.26
C TRP A 107 -12.86 9.08 -19.71
N GLY A 108 -12.83 8.12 -20.63
CA GLY A 108 -13.12 8.37 -22.03
C GLY A 108 -14.58 8.73 -22.30
N ALA A 109 -15.51 8.17 -21.54
CA ALA A 109 -16.94 8.51 -21.63
C ALA A 109 -17.23 9.91 -21.07
N LEU A 110 -16.65 10.23 -19.91
CA LEU A 110 -16.80 11.55 -19.26
C LEU A 110 -16.19 12.69 -20.10
N ALA A 111 -15.06 12.46 -20.75
CA ALA A 111 -14.41 13.46 -21.59
C ALA A 111 -15.13 13.76 -22.92
N LYS A 112 -16.05 12.88 -23.36
CA LYS A 112 -16.81 13.07 -24.60
C LYS A 112 -18.04 13.96 -24.42
N THR A 113 -18.58 14.02 -23.21
CA THR A 113 -19.80 14.78 -22.89
C THR A 113 -19.42 16.12 -22.27
N GLN A 114 -20.07 17.20 -22.71
CA GLN A 114 -19.83 18.55 -22.15
C GLN A 114 -20.09 18.62 -20.65
N ASP A 115 -21.14 17.91 -20.17
CA ASP A 115 -21.44 17.79 -18.75
C ASP A 115 -20.37 17.01 -17.98
N GLY A 116 -19.82 15.95 -18.58
CA GLY A 116 -18.73 15.17 -17.98
C GLY A 116 -17.43 15.99 -17.85
N CYS A 117 -17.11 16.82 -18.86
CA CYS A 117 -15.99 17.76 -18.78
C CYS A 117 -16.16 18.79 -17.66
N ASN A 118 -17.37 19.31 -17.45
CA ASN A 118 -17.66 20.23 -16.35
C ASN A 118 -17.48 19.57 -14.99
N VAL A 119 -17.93 18.32 -14.83
CA VAL A 119 -17.75 17.53 -13.61
C VAL A 119 -16.26 17.29 -13.34
N LEU A 120 -15.49 16.87 -14.35
CA LEU A 120 -14.05 16.65 -14.21
C LEU A 120 -13.30 17.94 -13.82
N LEU A 121 -13.69 19.08 -14.39
CA LEU A 121 -13.12 20.38 -14.05
C LEU A 121 -13.46 20.78 -12.61
N GLN A 122 -14.71 20.63 -12.19
CA GLN A 122 -15.12 20.90 -10.80
C GLN A 122 -14.40 20.00 -9.80
N MET A 123 -14.27 18.70 -10.09
CA MET A 123 -13.54 17.75 -9.25
C MET A 123 -12.06 18.13 -9.15
N THR A 124 -11.43 18.44 -10.29
CA THR A 124 -10.00 18.82 -10.32
C THR A 124 -9.77 20.11 -9.55
N PHE A 125 -10.65 21.11 -9.72
CA PHE A 125 -10.58 22.36 -8.96
C PHE A 125 -10.78 22.13 -7.46
N PHE A 126 -11.76 21.32 -7.07
CA PHE A 126 -12.04 21.00 -5.67
C PHE A 126 -10.85 20.28 -5.01
N PHE A 127 -10.32 19.23 -5.62
CA PHE A 127 -9.17 18.50 -5.07
C PHE A 127 -7.89 19.34 -5.08
N GLY A 128 -7.67 20.15 -6.13
CA GLY A 128 -6.55 21.09 -6.19
C GLY A 128 -6.61 22.13 -5.07
N LEU A 129 -7.78 22.72 -4.83
CA LEU A 129 -7.99 23.66 -3.75
C LEU A 129 -7.83 22.99 -2.36
N ALA A 130 -8.42 21.80 -2.18
CA ALA A 130 -8.31 21.05 -0.94
C ALA A 130 -6.84 20.68 -0.64
N GLU A 131 -6.03 20.34 -1.64
CA GLU A 131 -4.61 20.08 -1.45
C GLU A 131 -3.82 21.33 -1.09
N ILE A 132 -4.18 22.49 -1.65
CA ILE A 132 -3.53 23.77 -1.32
C ILE A 132 -3.83 24.18 0.13
N ILE A 133 -5.09 24.03 0.56
CA ILE A 133 -5.53 24.39 1.91
C ILE A 133 -4.95 23.44 2.97
N ASN A 134 -4.88 22.14 2.66
CA ASN A 134 -4.44 21.12 3.61
C ASN A 134 -2.91 20.92 3.64
N ARG A 135 -2.16 21.64 2.81
CA ARG A 135 -0.70 21.69 2.92
C ARG A 135 -0.35 22.52 4.17
N PRO A 136 0.68 22.14 4.96
CA PRO A 136 1.24 23.04 5.96
C PRO A 136 1.75 24.29 5.24
N ALA A 137 0.97 25.36 5.29
CA ALA A 137 1.28 26.61 4.63
C ALA A 137 1.20 27.71 5.68
N GLU A 138 2.21 28.57 5.75
CA GLU A 138 2.38 29.57 6.83
C GLU A 138 1.17 30.52 7.01
N TRP A 139 0.29 30.61 6.01
CA TRP A 139 -0.94 31.43 6.03
C TRP A 139 -2.17 30.72 6.59
N ALA A 140 -2.15 29.39 6.71
CA ALA A 140 -3.18 28.60 7.31
C ALA A 140 -2.58 28.05 8.61
N ASP A 141 -3.05 28.52 9.76
CA ASP A 141 -2.58 28.21 11.12
C ASP A 141 -2.88 26.74 11.51
N VAL A 142 -2.48 25.83 10.62
CA VAL A 142 -2.70 24.39 10.66
C VAL A 142 -1.46 23.79 11.29
N THR A 143 -1.57 23.45 12.56
CA THR A 143 -0.56 22.69 13.29
C THR A 143 -0.96 21.21 13.25
N PRO A 144 -0.44 20.40 12.31
CA PRO A 144 -0.72 18.98 12.30
C PRO A 144 -0.11 18.33 13.54
N GLU A 145 -0.93 17.71 14.39
CA GLU A 145 -0.45 16.92 15.55
C GLU A 145 0.33 15.68 15.09
N PHE A 146 0.10 15.22 13.85
CA PHE A 146 0.82 14.12 13.23
C PHE A 146 0.84 14.24 11.69
N PRO A 147 1.81 13.60 11.00
CA PRO A 147 1.83 13.55 9.54
C PRO A 147 0.52 12.96 8.99
N GLY A 148 -0.23 13.76 8.24
CA GLY A 148 -1.52 13.37 7.65
C GLY A 148 -2.77 13.66 8.49
N ASP A 149 -2.70 14.48 9.54
CA ASP A 149 -3.91 15.03 10.17
C ASP A 149 -4.49 16.17 9.31
N TYR A 150 -5.68 15.96 8.74
CA TYR A 150 -6.43 16.96 7.98
C TYR A 150 -7.66 17.47 8.74
N ARG A 151 -7.81 17.12 10.02
CA ARG A 151 -8.98 17.50 10.82
C ARG A 151 -8.96 18.97 11.21
N ASN A 152 -7.79 19.63 11.16
CA ASN A 152 -7.58 21.03 11.52
C ASN A 152 -8.32 21.47 12.80
N GLY A 153 -8.44 20.57 13.80
CA GLY A 153 -9.19 20.79 15.04
C GLY A 153 -10.72 20.95 14.90
N ALA A 154 -11.29 20.87 13.69
CA ALA A 154 -12.70 21.14 13.42
C ALA A 154 -13.61 19.89 13.52
N LEU A 155 -13.05 18.69 13.39
CA LEU A 155 -13.77 17.42 13.40
C LEU A 155 -13.16 16.45 14.43
N ASP A 156 -13.56 16.59 15.69
CA ASP A 156 -13.24 15.61 16.73
C ASP A 156 -14.34 14.54 16.81
N PHE A 157 -14.17 13.43 16.10
CA PHE A 157 -15.00 12.23 16.24
C PHE A 157 -14.65 11.43 17.52
N GLY A 158 -14.37 12.14 18.62
CA GLY A 158 -13.90 11.56 19.88
C GLY A 158 -12.50 10.95 19.80
N TRP A 159 -11.67 11.42 18.87
CA TRP A 159 -10.28 11.02 18.69
C TRP A 159 -9.41 11.53 19.83
N ASP A 160 -9.65 12.77 20.28
CA ASP A 160 -8.82 13.41 21.28
C ASP A 160 -9.02 12.75 22.67
N ASN A 161 -10.18 12.11 22.87
CA ASN A 161 -10.55 11.37 24.08
C ASN A 161 -9.98 9.93 24.17
N GLN A 162 -9.29 9.44 23.13
CA GLN A 162 -8.74 8.07 23.11
C GLN A 162 -7.31 8.00 23.64
N THR A 163 -6.92 6.82 24.14
CA THR A 163 -5.55 6.56 24.61
C THR A 163 -4.53 6.56 23.47
N ASP A 164 -3.30 6.95 23.75
CA ASP A 164 -2.22 7.05 22.74
C ASP A 164 -1.90 5.70 22.10
N GLU A 165 -1.98 4.60 22.87
CA GLU A 165 -1.83 3.24 22.34
C GLU A 165 -2.92 2.89 21.33
N TRP A 166 -4.16 3.33 21.58
CA TRP A 166 -5.26 3.11 20.65
C TRP A 166 -5.06 3.90 19.36
N LYS A 167 -4.63 5.16 19.47
CA LYS A 167 -4.32 6.03 18.32
C LYS A 167 -3.20 5.41 17.48
N MET A 168 -2.12 4.96 18.09
CA MET A 168 -1.02 4.28 17.41
C MET A 168 -1.47 3.01 16.71
N ARG A 169 -2.29 2.18 17.38
CA ARG A 169 -2.85 0.97 16.77
C ARG A 169 -3.74 1.27 15.55
N LYS A 170 -4.58 2.29 15.62
CA LYS A 170 -5.48 2.66 14.51
C LYS A 170 -4.74 3.24 13.32
N ARG A 171 -3.75 4.09 13.57
CA ARG A 171 -2.84 4.59 12.53
C ARG A 171 -2.05 3.45 11.88
N ALA A 172 -1.65 2.45 12.66
CA ALA A 172 -0.98 1.25 12.16
C ALA A 172 -1.88 0.41 11.25
N ILE A 173 -3.16 0.28 11.60
CA ILE A 173 -4.19 -0.40 10.79
C ILE A 173 -4.44 0.37 9.49
N GLU A 174 -4.59 1.70 9.57
CA GLU A 174 -4.78 2.57 8.41
C GLU A 174 -3.63 2.42 7.41
N LEU A 175 -2.38 2.46 7.89
CA LEU A 175 -1.20 2.36 7.04
C LEU A 175 -1.13 0.99 6.34
N ASN A 176 -1.39 -0.10 7.06
CA ASN A 176 -1.36 -1.44 6.47
C ASN A 176 -2.50 -1.66 5.46
N ASN A 177 -3.70 -1.17 5.75
CA ASN A 177 -4.80 -1.21 4.79
C ASN A 177 -4.48 -0.35 3.56
N GLY A 178 -3.82 0.79 3.74
CA GLY A 178 -3.31 1.62 2.65
C GLY A 178 -2.31 0.88 1.77
N ARG A 179 -1.30 0.23 2.37
CA ARG A 179 -0.30 -0.60 1.66
C ARG A 179 -0.95 -1.74 0.87
N ALA A 180 -1.91 -2.44 1.50
CA ALA A 180 -2.65 -3.51 0.83
C ALA A 180 -3.52 -2.97 -0.32
N ALA A 181 -4.19 -1.83 -0.11
CA ALA A 181 -5.03 -1.20 -1.13
C ALA A 181 -4.23 -0.71 -2.34
N GLN A 182 -3.01 -0.21 -2.14
CA GLN A 182 -2.10 0.16 -3.24
C GLN A 182 -1.81 -1.03 -4.17
N MET A 183 -1.52 -2.20 -3.59
CA MET A 183 -1.31 -3.42 -4.38
C MET A 183 -2.61 -3.91 -5.01
N GLY A 184 -3.74 -3.78 -4.30
CA GLY A 184 -5.05 -4.15 -4.80
C GLY A 184 -5.48 -3.36 -6.03
N ILE A 185 -5.40 -2.03 -5.97
CA ILE A 185 -5.79 -1.17 -7.11
C ILE A 185 -4.85 -1.34 -8.30
N LEU A 186 -3.55 -1.50 -8.06
CA LEU A 186 -2.59 -1.78 -9.13
C LEU A 186 -2.94 -3.09 -9.84
N GLY A 187 -3.30 -4.13 -9.08
CA GLY A 187 -3.79 -5.39 -9.63
C GLY A 187 -5.03 -5.18 -10.51
N LEU A 188 -6.04 -4.49 -9.99
CA LEU A 188 -7.28 -4.21 -10.74
C LEU A 188 -6.99 -3.44 -12.04
N MET A 189 -6.15 -2.39 -11.98
CA MET A 189 -5.78 -1.59 -13.15
C MET A 189 -5.07 -2.43 -14.23
N ILE A 190 -4.08 -3.25 -13.84
CA ILE A 190 -3.32 -4.08 -14.79
C ILE A 190 -4.21 -5.16 -15.39
N HIS A 191 -5.05 -5.80 -14.58
CA HIS A 191 -5.95 -6.85 -15.05
C HIS A 191 -7.03 -6.32 -16.00
N GLU A 192 -7.52 -5.10 -15.77
CA GLU A 192 -8.43 -4.41 -16.69
C GLU A 192 -7.75 -4.14 -18.05
N ILE A 193 -6.53 -3.61 -18.05
CA ILE A 193 -5.76 -3.37 -19.29
C ILE A 193 -5.52 -4.67 -20.07
N ASN A 194 -5.26 -5.76 -19.35
CA ASN A 194 -5.04 -7.08 -19.96
C ASN A 194 -6.34 -7.78 -20.38
N GLY A 195 -7.51 -7.23 -20.06
CA GLY A 195 -8.81 -7.85 -20.35
C GLY A 195 -9.06 -9.15 -19.60
N VAL A 196 -8.45 -9.33 -18.42
CA VAL A 196 -8.61 -10.54 -17.59
C VAL A 196 -9.46 -10.23 -16.37
N SER A 197 -10.59 -10.94 -16.22
CA SER A 197 -11.53 -10.73 -15.13
C SER A 197 -11.00 -11.30 -13.82
N VAL A 198 -10.77 -10.44 -12.83
CA VAL A 198 -10.43 -10.84 -11.45
C VAL A 198 -11.65 -10.81 -10.54
N LEU A 199 -12.72 -10.14 -10.97
CA LEU A 199 -13.95 -10.04 -10.20
C LEU A 199 -14.82 -11.30 -10.34
N PRO A 200 -15.59 -11.65 -9.29
CA PRO A 200 -16.46 -12.83 -9.31
C PRO A 200 -17.42 -12.79 -10.50
N GLY A 201 -17.61 -13.93 -11.18
CA GLY A 201 -18.51 -14.03 -12.32
C GLY A 201 -17.90 -13.62 -13.67
N ASN A 202 -16.58 -13.58 -13.78
CA ASN A 202 -15.85 -13.16 -14.98
C ASN A 202 -16.18 -11.73 -15.44
N TYR A 203 -16.53 -10.85 -14.50
CA TYR A 203 -16.86 -9.46 -14.81
C TYR A 203 -15.62 -8.69 -15.27
N LEU A 204 -15.73 -8.07 -16.45
CA LEU A 204 -14.74 -7.18 -17.05
C LEU A 204 -15.32 -5.76 -17.07
N PRO A 205 -14.86 -4.87 -16.19
CA PRO A 205 -15.28 -3.47 -16.24
C PRO A 205 -14.81 -2.83 -17.55
N GLY A 206 -15.73 -2.11 -18.21
CA GLY A 206 -15.45 -1.42 -19.48
C GLY A 206 -15.72 -2.22 -20.77
N HIS A 207 -16.25 -3.45 -20.68
CA HIS A 207 -16.69 -4.27 -21.80
C HIS A 207 -18.17 -4.65 -21.75
#